data_AF-A0AA40D492-F1
#
_entry.id   AF-A0AA40D492-F1
#
_cell.length_a   1.000
_cell.length_b   1.000
_cell.length_c   1.000
_cell.angle_alpha   90.00
_cell.angle_beta   90.00
_cell.angle_gamma   90.00
#
_symmetry.space_group_name_H-M   'P 1'
#
loop_
_entity.id
_entity.type
_entity.pdbx_description
1 polymer ?
#
loop_
_entity_poly.entity_id
_entity_poly.type
_entity_poly.pdbx_seq_one_letter_code
_entity_poly.pdbx_strand_id
1 'polypeptide(L)'
;MLANNPLVQRASVELVCNLMAGPRGVALFADGSPQAGQRLHILLALADVEDLATRRAAGGALAMLTECSDAVVDAVIKRDRGVEILLALASDSGSDELRHRGAVCIKNLVVAEGEIGQRAKEKVREEDGEEVLKQMLVKEKSTPILQEGIEALKALQ
;
A
#
# COMPACT_ATOMS: atom_id res chain seq x y z
N MET A 1 1.28 -22.06 -1.85
CA MET A 1 1.19 -22.05 -3.32
C MET A 1 0.13 -21.04 -3.70
N LEU A 2 0.46 -20.02 -4.49
CA LEU A 2 -0.55 -19.09 -5.02
C LEU A 2 -1.39 -19.83 -6.09
N ALA A 3 -2.62 -19.40 -6.31
CA ALA A 3 -3.49 -20.04 -7.30
C ALA A 3 -2.91 -19.82 -8.71
N ASN A 4 -2.69 -20.91 -9.46
CA ASN A 4 -2.20 -20.84 -10.85
C ASN A 4 -3.27 -20.39 -11.86
N ASN A 5 -4.43 -19.92 -11.39
CA ASN A 5 -5.52 -19.44 -12.23
C ASN A 5 -5.72 -17.93 -12.00
N PRO A 6 -5.36 -17.07 -12.97
CA PRO A 6 -5.47 -15.63 -12.85
C PRO A 6 -6.89 -15.13 -12.55
N LEU A 7 -7.92 -15.79 -13.08
CA LEU A 7 -9.33 -15.38 -12.85
C LEU A 7 -9.75 -15.66 -11.41
N VAL A 8 -9.39 -16.83 -10.87
CA VAL A 8 -9.68 -17.19 -9.47
C VAL A 8 -8.89 -16.29 -8.52
N GLN A 9 -7.63 -16.03 -8.83
CA GLN A 9 -6.81 -15.09 -8.05
C GLN A 9 -7.46 -13.71 -8.03
N ARG A 10 -7.77 -13.14 -9.20
CA ARG A 10 -8.39 -11.82 -9.32
C ARG A 10 -9.68 -11.73 -8.51
N ALA A 11 -10.62 -12.65 -8.72
CA ALA A 11 -11.89 -12.67 -8.00
C ALA A 11 -11.70 -12.78 -6.46
N SER A 12 -10.68 -13.54 -6.03
CA SER A 12 -10.34 -13.67 -4.61
C SER A 12 -9.80 -12.37 -4.03
N VAL A 13 -8.92 -11.67 -4.75
CA VAL A 13 -8.35 -10.39 -4.30
C VAL A 13 -9.41 -9.28 -4.32
N GLU A 14 -10.30 -9.26 -5.32
CA GLU A 14 -11.45 -8.35 -5.35
C GLU A 14 -12.36 -8.56 -4.15
N LEU A 15 -12.66 -9.82 -3.80
CA LEU A 15 -13.41 -10.14 -2.59
C LEU A 15 -12.68 -9.63 -1.34
N VAL A 16 -11.37 -9.90 -1.21
CA VAL A 16 -10.57 -9.43 -0.08
C VAL A 16 -10.61 -7.90 0.02
N CYS A 17 -10.45 -7.19 -1.10
CA CYS A 17 -10.56 -5.73 -1.16
C CYS A 17 -11.91 -5.26 -0.61
N ASN A 18 -13.01 -5.85 -1.06
CA ASN A 18 -14.35 -5.49 -0.58
C ASN A 18 -14.53 -5.77 0.92
N LEU A 19 -13.91 -6.84 1.45
CA LEU A 19 -13.98 -7.16 2.88
C LEU A 19 -13.22 -6.16 3.76
N MET A 20 -12.24 -5.42 3.23
CA MET A 20 -11.52 -4.40 4.00
C MET A 20 -12.38 -3.19 4.37
N ALA A 21 -13.53 -3.01 3.70
CA ALA A 21 -14.53 -2.03 4.12
C ALA A 21 -15.29 -2.42 5.41
N GLY A 22 -15.09 -3.64 5.91
CA GLY A 22 -15.75 -4.16 7.11
C GLY A 22 -14.76 -4.50 8.23
N PRO A 23 -15.09 -4.23 9.50
CA PRO A 23 -14.17 -4.41 10.63
C PRO A 23 -13.72 -5.88 10.81
N ARG A 24 -14.59 -6.85 10.49
CA ARG A 24 -14.24 -8.27 10.56
C ARG A 24 -13.22 -8.68 9.52
N GLY A 25 -13.25 -8.06 8.33
CA GLY A 25 -12.26 -8.31 7.28
C GLY A 25 -10.91 -7.74 7.69
N VAL A 26 -10.88 -6.47 8.12
CA VAL A 26 -9.68 -5.78 8.61
C VAL A 26 -9.01 -6.56 9.74
N ALA A 27 -9.78 -7.07 10.71
CA ALA A 27 -9.26 -7.83 11.84
C ALA A 27 -8.42 -9.07 11.43
N LEU A 28 -8.67 -9.67 10.25
CA LEU A 28 -7.89 -10.82 9.77
C LEU A 28 -6.47 -10.45 9.31
N PHE A 29 -6.21 -9.17 9.08
CA PHE A 29 -4.96 -8.62 8.54
C PHE A 29 -4.26 -7.64 9.50
N ALA A 30 -4.99 -7.08 10.48
CA ALA A 30 -4.52 -5.98 11.31
C ALA A 30 -4.35 -6.33 12.80
N ASP A 31 -4.52 -7.59 13.20
CA ASP A 31 -4.42 -8.04 14.60
C ASP A 31 -2.97 -8.21 15.11
N GLY A 32 -1.97 -7.97 14.25
CA GLY A 32 -0.54 -8.11 14.60
C GLY A 32 -0.04 -9.54 14.74
N SER A 33 -0.88 -10.55 14.49
CA SER A 33 -0.47 -11.95 14.53
C SER A 33 0.47 -12.30 13.37
N PRO A 34 1.33 -13.34 13.51
CA PRO A 34 2.12 -13.85 12.40
C PRO A 34 1.28 -14.25 11.17
N GLN A 35 0.06 -14.74 11.40
CA GLN A 35 -0.88 -15.11 10.34
C GLN A 35 -1.41 -13.89 9.60
N ALA A 36 -1.72 -12.81 10.30
CA ALA A 36 -2.09 -11.54 9.69
C ALA A 36 -0.95 -10.95 8.86
N GLY A 37 0.28 -10.96 9.39
CA GLY A 37 1.48 -10.55 8.65
C GLY A 37 1.68 -11.36 7.37
N GLN A 38 1.51 -12.69 7.44
CA GLN A 38 1.61 -13.55 6.25
C GLN A 38 0.55 -13.20 5.20
N ARG A 39 -0.71 -12.95 5.61
CA ARG A 39 -1.77 -12.52 4.69
C ARG A 39 -1.45 -11.17 4.04
N LEU A 40 -0.93 -10.22 4.81
CA LEU A 40 -0.49 -8.92 4.30
C LEU A 40 0.66 -9.06 3.30
N HIS A 41 1.64 -9.93 3.56
CA HIS A 41 2.74 -10.20 2.63
C HIS A 41 2.26 -10.79 1.30
N ILE A 42 1.27 -11.68 1.34
CA ILE A 42 0.64 -12.21 0.13
C ILE A 42 -0.04 -11.08 -0.63
N LEU A 43 -0.73 -10.17 0.07
CA LEU A 43 -1.40 -9.03 -0.55
C LEU A 43 -0.41 -8.04 -1.19
N LEU A 44 0.72 -7.77 -0.55
CA LEU A 44 1.82 -6.98 -1.12
C LEU A 44 2.36 -7.63 -2.40
N ALA A 45 2.63 -8.94 -2.38
CA ALA A 45 3.07 -9.66 -3.57
C ALA A 45 2.04 -9.58 -4.73
N LEU A 46 0.75 -9.63 -4.40
CA LEU A 46 -0.35 -9.49 -5.37
C LEU A 46 -0.49 -8.07 -5.92
N ALA A 47 0.05 -7.06 -5.25
CA ALA A 47 0.12 -5.70 -5.78
C ALA A 47 1.24 -5.50 -6.83
N ASP A 48 2.16 -6.47 -6.95
CA ASP A 48 3.33 -6.47 -7.84
C ASP A 48 3.24 -7.53 -8.96
N VAL A 49 2.06 -8.10 -9.22
CA VAL A 49 1.85 -9.08 -10.31
C VAL A 49 1.51 -8.39 -11.63
N GLU A 50 1.71 -9.03 -12.78
CA GLU A 50 1.39 -8.43 -14.09
C GLU A 50 -0.10 -8.09 -14.29
N ASP A 51 -0.99 -8.83 -13.65
CA ASP A 51 -2.44 -8.63 -13.81
C ASP A 51 -2.93 -7.32 -13.17
N LEU A 52 -3.21 -6.33 -14.02
CA LEU A 52 -3.63 -4.99 -13.57
C LEU A 52 -4.85 -5.01 -12.64
N ALA A 53 -5.85 -5.85 -12.92
CA ALA A 53 -7.04 -5.93 -12.08
C ALA A 53 -6.72 -6.48 -10.68
N THR A 54 -5.87 -7.50 -10.60
CA THR A 54 -5.34 -8.00 -9.32
C THR A 54 -4.56 -6.92 -8.58
N ARG A 55 -3.64 -6.22 -9.26
CA ARG A 55 -2.88 -5.10 -8.64
C ARG A 55 -3.80 -4.03 -8.08
N ARG A 56 -4.83 -3.65 -8.83
CA ARG A 56 -5.83 -2.67 -8.40
C ARG A 56 -6.53 -3.13 -7.13
N ALA A 57 -7.06 -4.34 -7.11
CA ALA A 57 -7.74 -4.87 -5.93
C ALA A 57 -6.80 -4.95 -4.72
N ALA A 58 -5.57 -5.44 -4.92
CA ALA A 58 -4.56 -5.51 -3.85
C ALA A 58 -4.17 -4.14 -3.31
N GLY A 59 -3.88 -3.17 -4.18
CA GLY A 59 -3.57 -1.79 -3.80
C GLY A 59 -4.73 -1.10 -3.07
N GLY A 60 -5.98 -1.40 -3.44
CA GLY A 60 -7.16 -0.88 -2.74
C GLY A 60 -7.29 -1.43 -1.33
N ALA A 61 -7.07 -2.73 -1.17
CA ALA A 61 -7.05 -3.38 0.13
C ALA A 61 -5.92 -2.83 1.02
N LEU A 62 -4.71 -2.65 0.47
CA LEU A 62 -3.55 -2.09 1.19
C LEU A 62 -3.79 -0.64 1.65
N ALA A 63 -4.43 0.19 0.82
CA ALA A 63 -4.76 1.57 1.19
C ALA A 63 -5.68 1.64 2.41
N MET A 64 -6.74 0.81 2.44
CA MET A 64 -7.63 0.72 3.60
C MET A 64 -6.92 0.13 4.83
N LEU A 65 -6.10 -0.92 4.65
CA LEU A 65 -5.44 -1.59 5.76
C LEU A 65 -4.40 -0.71 6.45
N THR A 66 -3.61 0.04 5.67
CA THR A 66 -2.57 0.94 6.22
C THR A 66 -3.16 2.10 7.01
N GLU A 67 -4.41 2.48 6.76
CA GLU A 67 -5.14 3.48 7.56
C GLU A 67 -5.62 2.94 8.90
N CYS A 68 -5.82 1.62 9.02
CA CYS A 68 -6.56 1.03 10.14
C CYS A 68 -5.72 0.70 11.38
N SER A 69 -4.41 0.46 11.25
CA SER A 69 -3.59 -0.06 12.36
C SER A 69 -2.09 0.09 12.13
N ASP A 70 -1.37 0.53 13.17
CA ASP A 70 0.09 0.58 13.19
C ASP A 70 0.72 -0.82 13.02
N ALA A 71 0.02 -1.89 13.38
CA ALA A 71 0.50 -3.25 13.14
C ALA A 71 0.61 -3.58 11.65
N VAL A 72 -0.26 -3.01 10.82
CA VAL A 72 -0.17 -3.14 9.35
C VAL A 72 1.04 -2.36 8.85
N VAL A 73 1.22 -1.12 9.32
CA VAL A 73 2.38 -0.27 8.98
C VAL A 73 3.68 -1.00 9.31
N ASP A 74 3.81 -1.53 10.53
CA ASP A 74 4.99 -2.27 10.99
C ASP A 74 5.24 -3.54 10.15
N ALA A 75 4.18 -4.26 9.77
CA ALA A 75 4.29 -5.43 8.92
C ALA A 75 4.72 -5.08 7.48
N VAL A 76 4.27 -3.95 6.92
CA VAL A 76 4.74 -3.45 5.61
C VAL A 76 6.23 -3.13 5.66
N ILE A 77 6.69 -2.36 6.65
CA ILE A 77 8.09 -1.89 6.69
C ILE A 77 9.09 -3.00 7.05
N LYS A 78 8.63 -4.06 7.73
CA LYS A 78 9.43 -5.27 8.02
C LYS A 78 9.55 -6.20 6.82
N ARG A 79 8.70 -6.04 5.80
CA ARG A 79 8.71 -6.90 4.62
C ARG A 79 9.70 -6.39 3.60
N ASP A 80 10.62 -7.26 3.15
CA ASP A 80 11.48 -6.97 2.00
C ASP A 80 10.64 -6.50 0.81
N ARG A 81 11.05 -5.39 0.18
CA ARG A 81 10.34 -4.72 -0.92
C ARG A 81 8.93 -4.21 -0.56
N GLY A 82 8.50 -4.25 0.71
CA GLY A 82 7.16 -3.83 1.11
C GLY A 82 6.88 -2.37 0.76
N VAL A 83 7.79 -1.47 1.14
CA VAL A 83 7.71 -0.04 0.80
C VAL A 83 7.96 0.21 -0.70
N GLU A 84 8.94 -0.48 -1.30
CA GLU A 84 9.23 -0.42 -2.74
C GLU A 84 7.97 -0.69 -3.59
N ILE A 85 7.20 -1.73 -3.25
CA ILE A 85 5.95 -2.07 -3.95
C ILE A 85 4.94 -0.93 -3.86
N LEU A 86 4.79 -0.30 -2.70
CA LEU A 86 3.85 0.82 -2.52
C LEU A 86 4.30 2.06 -3.29
N LEU A 87 5.60 2.33 -3.35
CA LEU A 87 6.17 3.39 -4.17
C LEU A 87 5.99 3.12 -5.68
N ALA A 88 6.11 1.87 -6.11
CA ALA A 88 5.84 1.45 -7.48
C ALA A 88 4.35 1.63 -7.86
N LEU A 89 3.41 1.39 -6.93
CA LEU A 89 2.00 1.73 -7.13
C LEU A 89 1.82 3.24 -7.27
N ALA A 90 2.43 4.03 -6.38
CA ALA A 90 2.32 5.49 -6.37
C ALA A 90 2.83 6.12 -7.67
N SER A 91 3.82 5.51 -8.31
CA SER A 91 4.47 5.98 -9.54
C SER A 91 3.96 5.31 -10.82
N ASP A 92 2.90 4.49 -10.75
CA ASP A 92 2.39 3.74 -11.90
C ASP A 92 1.94 4.66 -13.05
N SER A 93 2.57 4.54 -14.21
CA SER A 93 2.31 5.41 -15.36
C SER A 93 1.02 5.08 -16.12
N GLY A 94 0.43 3.89 -15.88
CA GLY A 94 -0.70 3.38 -16.64
C GLY A 94 -2.06 3.50 -15.94
N SER A 95 -2.10 3.79 -14.64
CA SER A 95 -3.35 3.75 -13.87
C SER A 95 -3.41 4.78 -12.74
N ASP A 96 -4.24 5.81 -12.91
CA ASP A 96 -4.53 6.84 -11.90
C ASP A 96 -5.02 6.23 -10.57
N GLU A 97 -5.85 5.19 -10.64
CA GLU A 97 -6.31 4.46 -9.45
C GLU A 97 -5.17 3.83 -8.66
N LEU A 98 -4.13 3.32 -9.34
CA LEU A 98 -2.97 2.72 -8.67
C LEU A 98 -2.12 3.80 -8.04
N ARG A 99 -1.88 4.91 -8.76
CA ARG A 99 -1.15 6.06 -8.21
C ARG A 99 -1.82 6.63 -6.98
N HIS A 100 -3.13 6.84 -7.05
CA HIS A 100 -3.91 7.30 -5.89
C HIS A 100 -3.75 6.35 -4.70
N ARG A 101 -3.97 5.06 -4.90
CA ARG A 101 -3.89 4.06 -3.82
C ARG A 101 -2.48 3.92 -3.25
N GLY A 102 -1.46 3.98 -4.10
CA GLY A 102 -0.06 4.01 -3.69
C GLY A 102 0.26 5.25 -2.87
N ALA A 103 -0.16 6.44 -3.32
CA ALA A 103 0.02 7.69 -2.59
C ALA A 103 -0.64 7.64 -1.20
N VAL A 104 -1.88 7.13 -1.11
CA VAL A 104 -2.57 6.91 0.16
C VAL A 104 -1.78 5.95 1.07
N CYS A 105 -1.31 4.82 0.54
CA CYS A 105 -0.51 3.88 1.33
C CYS A 105 0.75 4.55 1.89
N ILE A 106 1.50 5.26 1.04
CA ILE A 106 2.73 5.95 1.47
C ILE A 106 2.40 7.02 2.49
N LYS A 107 1.35 7.83 2.27
CA LYS A 107 0.87 8.81 3.24
C LYS A 107 0.63 8.15 4.60
N ASN A 108 -0.17 7.07 4.63
CA ASN A 108 -0.51 6.36 5.86
C ASN A 108 0.73 5.86 6.60
N LEU A 109 1.74 5.35 5.89
CA LEU A 109 3.01 4.94 6.52
C LEU A 109 3.72 6.11 7.21
N VAL A 110 3.79 7.27 6.54
CA VAL A 110 4.61 8.40 7.02
C VAL A 110 3.88 9.32 7.99
N VAL A 111 2.53 9.29 8.03
CA VAL A 111 1.75 10.00 9.05
C VAL A 111 1.51 9.17 10.31
N ALA A 112 1.84 7.87 10.29
CA ALA A 112 1.79 7.04 11.47
C ALA A 112 2.62 7.66 12.61
N GLU A 113 2.12 7.55 13.84
CA GLU A 113 2.73 8.17 15.01
C GLU A 113 3.66 7.20 15.75
N GLY A 114 4.40 7.72 16.74
CA GLY A 114 5.26 6.91 17.60
C GLY A 114 6.46 6.29 16.88
N GLU A 115 7.02 5.23 17.48
CA GLU A 115 8.24 4.57 17.01
C GLU A 115 8.05 3.90 15.63
N ILE A 116 6.86 3.33 15.38
CA ILE A 116 6.54 2.69 14.10
C ILE A 116 6.53 3.74 12.99
N GLY A 117 5.93 4.91 13.23
CA GLY A 117 5.95 6.03 12.29
C GLY A 117 7.36 6.51 11.94
N GLN A 118 8.24 6.63 12.93
CA GLN A 118 9.64 7.03 12.69
C GLN A 118 10.37 5.99 11.82
N ARG A 119 10.25 4.71 12.16
CA ARG A 119 10.82 3.61 11.36
C ARG A 119 10.23 3.57 9.94
N ALA A 120 8.94 3.86 9.79
CA ALA A 120 8.30 3.93 8.49
C ALA A 120 8.85 5.08 7.64
N LYS A 121 9.04 6.28 8.22
CA LYS A 121 9.70 7.41 7.54
C LYS A 121 11.12 7.09 7.12
N GLU A 122 11.91 6.51 8.01
CA GLU A 122 13.28 6.05 7.70
C GLU A 122 13.26 5.08 6.52
N LYS A 123 12.39 4.07 6.58
CA LYS A 123 12.29 3.07 5.51
C LYS A 123 11.85 3.67 4.18
N VAL A 124 10.90 4.61 4.18
CA VAL A 124 10.49 5.32 2.96
C VAL A 124 11.61 6.17 2.38
N ARG A 125 12.46 6.78 3.23
CA ARG A 125 13.65 7.51 2.75
C ARG A 125 14.74 6.58 2.19
N GLU A 126 14.96 5.43 2.83
CA GLU A 126 15.92 4.41 2.35
C GLU A 126 15.59 3.90 0.95
N GLU A 127 14.29 3.83 0.61
CA GLU A 127 13.78 3.37 -0.69
C GLU A 127 13.54 4.54 -1.68
N ASP A 128 14.25 5.66 -1.51
CA ASP A 128 14.17 6.86 -2.36
C ASP A 128 12.75 7.49 -2.47
N GLY A 129 11.90 7.27 -1.48
CA GLY A 129 10.49 7.66 -1.51
C GLY A 129 10.25 9.15 -1.71
N GLU A 130 11.12 10.02 -1.21
CA GLU A 130 11.04 11.46 -1.48
C GLU A 130 11.15 11.80 -2.96
N GLU A 131 12.08 11.17 -3.67
CA GLU A 131 12.31 11.42 -5.08
C GLU A 131 11.19 10.84 -5.92
N VAL A 132 10.73 9.63 -5.59
CA VAL A 132 9.57 9.01 -6.24
C VAL A 132 8.32 9.89 -6.10
N LEU A 133 8.04 10.41 -4.91
CA LEU A 133 6.90 11.30 -4.67
C LEU A 133 7.03 12.63 -5.44
N LYS A 134 8.22 13.26 -5.45
CA LYS A 134 8.46 14.48 -6.23
C LYS A 134 8.20 14.25 -7.72
N GLN A 135 8.73 13.17 -8.28
CA GLN A 135 8.54 12.83 -9.70
C GLN A 135 7.08 12.51 -10.03
N MET A 136 6.36 11.84 -9.13
CA MET A 136 4.93 11.57 -9.26
C MET A 136 4.15 12.89 -9.32
N LEU A 137 4.39 13.80 -8.36
CA LEU A 137 3.68 15.08 -8.26
C LEU A 137 3.90 15.99 -9.48
N VAL A 138 5.08 15.99 -10.08
CA VAL A 138 5.38 16.80 -11.29
C VAL A 138 4.50 16.40 -12.48
N LYS A 139 4.16 15.11 -12.60
CA LYS A 139 3.41 14.57 -13.73
C LYS A 139 1.90 14.51 -13.48
N GLU A 140 1.49 14.59 -12.21
CA GLU A 140 0.12 14.36 -11.79
C GLU A 140 -0.77 15.59 -12.03
N LYS A 141 -1.98 15.34 -12.52
CA LYS A 141 -2.98 16.37 -12.84
C LYS A 141 -4.24 16.22 -12.00
N SER A 142 -4.43 15.04 -11.40
CA SER A 142 -5.56 14.72 -10.54
C SER A 142 -5.39 15.37 -9.17
N THR A 143 -6.28 16.30 -8.83
CA THR A 143 -6.26 17.00 -7.53
C THR A 143 -6.26 16.05 -6.33
N PRO A 144 -7.09 14.98 -6.29
CA PRO A 144 -7.04 14.02 -5.17
C PRO A 144 -5.66 13.37 -5.02
N ILE A 145 -5.02 12.93 -6.10
CA ILE A 145 -3.71 12.26 -6.04
C ILE A 145 -2.62 13.25 -5.60
N LEU A 146 -2.69 14.49 -6.09
CA LEU A 146 -1.79 15.56 -5.66
C LEU A 146 -1.90 15.83 -4.15
N GLN A 147 -3.11 15.87 -3.60
CA GLN A 147 -3.32 16.09 -2.17
C GLN A 147 -2.65 15.00 -1.34
N GLU A 148 -2.92 13.73 -1.65
CA GLU A 148 -2.33 12.58 -0.98
C GLU A 148 -0.79 12.59 -1.05
N GLY A 149 -0.23 12.85 -2.24
CA GLY A 149 1.22 12.91 -2.43
C GLY A 149 1.88 14.09 -1.72
N ILE A 150 1.23 15.26 -1.68
CA ILE A 150 1.74 16.44 -0.96
C ILE A 150 1.73 16.21 0.55
N GLU A 151 0.67 15.61 1.09
CA GLU A 151 0.59 15.25 2.51
C GLU A 151 1.69 14.25 2.89
N ALA A 152 1.89 13.21 2.07
CA ALA A 152 2.97 12.25 2.26
C ALA A 152 4.35 12.95 2.24
N LEU A 153 4.61 13.80 1.26
CA LEU A 153 5.91 14.48 1.13
C LEU A 153 6.17 15.45 2.28
N LYS A 154 5.15 16.16 2.78
CA LYS A 154 5.27 17.03 3.95
C LYS A 154 5.56 16.25 5.23
N ALA A 155 4.92 15.10 5.41
CA ALA A 155 5.13 14.26 6.59
C ALA A 155 6.53 13.59 6.62
N LEU A 156 7.15 13.43 5.44
CA LEU A 156 8.53 12.96 5.30
C LEU A 156 9.59 14.02 5.61
N GLN A 157 9.24 15.30 5.61
CA GLN A 157 10.15 16.41 5.95
C GLN A 157 10.16 16.69 7.45
#